data_AF-A0A7C1YLZ2-F1
#
_entry.id   AF-A0A7C1YLZ2-F1
#
_cell.length_a   1.000
_cell.length_b   1.000
_cell.length_c   1.000
_cell.angle_alpha   90.00
_cell.angle_beta   90.00
_cell.angle_gamma   90.00
#
_symmetry.space_group_name_H-M   'P 1'
#
loop_
_entity.id
_entity.type
_entity.pdbx_description
1 polymer ?
#
loop_
_entity_poly.entity_id
_entity_poly.type
_entity_poly.pdbx_seq_one_letter_code
_entity_poly.pdbx_strand_id
1 'polypeptide(L)' 'MSEPEGKISIFRVVLSVLAAMSGVQSSKNRERDFARGRPAAYIIVGIIMTVVFILILWTVVSLVTGAAGV' A
#
# COMPACT_ATOMS: atom_id res chain seq x y z
N MET A 1 6.33 -15.14 -23.95
CA MET A 1 6.29 -13.67 -23.76
C MET A 1 7.13 -13.36 -22.53
N SER A 2 8.41 -13.08 -22.72
CA SER A 2 9.36 -12.77 -21.66
C SER A 2 9.11 -11.32 -21.23
N GLU A 3 8.61 -11.09 -20.00
CA GLU A 3 8.48 -9.73 -19.48
C GLU A 3 9.86 -9.07 -19.41
N PRO A 4 10.02 -7.81 -19.86
CA PRO A 4 11.31 -7.15 -19.93
C PRO A 4 11.89 -6.95 -18.52
N GLU A 5 13.15 -7.36 -18.35
CA GLU A 5 13.95 -7.03 -17.16
C GLU A 5 14.10 -5.51 -17.03
N GLY A 6 13.98 -4.98 -15.80
CA GLY A 6 14.55 -3.66 -15.53
C GLY A 6 14.15 -2.97 -14.24
N LYS A 7 12.87 -2.84 -13.90
CA LYS A 7 12.44 -2.07 -12.73
C LYS A 7 11.15 -2.65 -12.16
N ILE A 8 11.14 -2.94 -10.85
CA ILE A 8 9.88 -3.23 -10.16
C ILE A 8 8.97 -2.01 -10.35
N SER A 9 7.87 -2.20 -11.06
CA SER A 9 6.87 -1.15 -11.28
C SER A 9 6.27 -0.74 -9.94
N ILE A 10 6.19 0.58 -9.68
CA ILE A 10 5.59 1.15 -8.47
C ILE A 10 4.16 0.62 -8.27
N PHE A 11 3.43 0.40 -9.37
CA PHE A 11 2.09 -0.18 -9.35
C PHE A 11 2.06 -1.59 -8.73
N ARG A 12 3.07 -2.42 -9.00
CA ARG A 12 3.20 -3.75 -8.37
C ARG A 12 3.47 -3.64 -6.87
N VAL A 13 4.27 -2.66 -6.45
CA VAL A 13 4.54 -2.43 -5.03
C VAL A 13 3.26 -2.02 -4.30
N VAL A 14 2.46 -1.11 -4.88
CA VAL A 14 1.16 -0.70 -4.33
C VAL A 14 0.22 -1.89 -4.21
N LEU A 15 0.09 -2.72 -5.26
CA LEU A 15 -0.76 -3.90 -5.22
C LEU A 15 -0.31 -4.93 -4.18
N SER A 16 1.00 -5.15 -4.05
CA SER A 16 1.55 -6.03 -3.01
C SER A 16 1.28 -5.50 -1.60
N VAL A 17 1.41 -4.18 -1.38
CA VAL A 17 1.10 -3.55 -0.08
C VAL A 17 -0.38 -3.66 0.25
N LEU A 18 -1.28 -3.43 -0.72
CA LEU A 18 -2.72 -3.62 -0.55
C LEU A 18 -3.07 -5.07 -0.20
N ALA A 19 -2.49 -6.06 -0.90
CA ALA A 19 -2.71 -7.47 -0.60
C ALA A 19 -2.23 -7.84 0.81
N ALA A 20 -1.13 -7.24 1.27
CA ALA A 20 -0.64 -7.41 2.64
C ALA A 20 -1.56 -6.75 3.68
N MET A 21 -2.07 -5.55 3.41
CA MET A 21 -3.04 -4.86 4.28
C MET A 21 -4.36 -5.62 4.40
N SER A 22 -4.81 -6.26 3.31
CA SER A 22 -6.00 -7.13 3.33
C SER A 22 -5.76 -8.51 3.94
N GLY A 23 -4.53 -8.83 4.36
CA GLY A 23 -4.17 -10.12 4.95
C GLY A 23 -4.08 -11.30 3.96
N VAL A 24 -4.29 -11.06 2.66
CA VAL A 24 -4.29 -12.09 1.60
C VAL A 24 -2.92 -12.25 0.93
N GLN A 25 -1.84 -11.90 1.63
CA GLN A 25 -0.49 -11.99 1.09
C GLN A 25 -0.03 -13.45 0.95
N SER A 26 0.07 -13.92 -0.30
CA SER A 26 0.65 -15.23 -0.63
C SER A 26 2.18 -15.27 -0.40
N SER A 27 2.69 -16.43 0.00
CA SER A 27 4.14 -16.70 0.13
C SER A 27 4.92 -16.40 -1.15
N LYS A 28 4.36 -16.69 -2.32
CA LYS A 28 4.96 -16.41 -3.63
C LYS A 28 5.14 -14.91 -3.90
N ASN A 29 4.17 -14.08 -3.49
CA ASN A 29 4.29 -12.62 -3.61
C ASN A 29 5.35 -12.09 -2.66
N ARG A 30 5.34 -12.56 -1.40
CA ARG A 30 6.35 -12.21 -0.41
C ARG A 30 7.76 -12.57 -0.89
N GLU A 31 7.98 -13.81 -1.32
CA GLU A 31 9.28 -14.26 -1.80
C GLU A 31 9.76 -13.44 -3.01
N ARG A 32 8.88 -13.15 -3.98
CA ARG A 32 9.21 -12.27 -5.12
C ARG A 32 9.57 -10.85 -4.67
N ASP A 33 8.78 -10.28 -3.76
CA ASP A 33 8.91 -8.91 -3.27
C ASP A 33 10.21 -8.71 -2.47
N PHE A 34 10.61 -9.72 -1.70
CA PHE A 34 11.84 -9.71 -0.89
C PHE A 34 13.08 -10.29 -1.59
N ALA A 35 12.93 -11.13 -2.63
CA ALA A 35 14.05 -11.67 -3.40
C ALA A 35 14.53 -10.73 -4.51
N ARG A 36 13.64 -9.92 -5.09
CA ARG A 36 13.99 -8.99 -6.18
C ARG A 36 13.88 -7.51 -5.79
N GLY A 37 13.19 -7.18 -4.70
CA GLY A 37 12.95 -5.80 -4.27
C GLY A 37 13.72 -5.39 -3.01
N ARG A 38 13.94 -4.09 -2.82
CA ARG A 38 14.48 -3.54 -1.57
C ARG A 38 13.35 -3.45 -0.54
N PRO A 39 13.45 -4.08 0.65
CA PRO A 39 12.42 -4.03 1.70
C PRO A 39 11.97 -2.60 2.05
N ALA A 40 12.90 -1.65 2.00
CA ALA A 40 12.65 -0.23 2.25
C ALA A 40 11.56 0.36 1.34
N ALA A 41 11.46 -0.05 0.07
CA ALA A 41 10.45 0.47 -0.85
C ALA A 41 9.02 0.08 -0.39
N TYR A 42 8.83 -1.14 0.09
CA TYR A 42 7.55 -1.62 0.59
C TYR A 42 7.16 -0.93 1.91
N ILE A 43 8.14 -0.69 2.80
CA ILE A 43 7.91 0.05 4.05
C ILE A 43 7.49 1.50 3.77
N ILE A 44 8.19 2.19 2.87
CA ILE A 44 7.86 3.58 2.50
C ILE A 44 6.45 3.65 1.92
N VAL A 45 6.10 2.74 0.98
CA VAL A 45 4.75 2.70 0.40
C VAL A 45 3.70 2.37 1.46
N GLY A 46 3.99 1.45 2.39
CA GLY A 46 3.12 1.15 3.53
C GLY A 46 2.85 2.38 4.42
N ILE A 47 3.89 3.12 4.79
CA ILE A 47 3.76 4.35 5.59
C ILE A 47 2.92 5.39 4.86
N ILE A 48 3.19 5.63 3.57
CA ILE A 48 2.41 6.58 2.76
C ILE A 48 0.93 6.17 2.75
N MET A 49 0.63 4.88 2.51
CA MET A 49 -0.73 4.36 2.53
C MET A 49 -1.42 4.54 3.88
N THR A 50 -0.71 4.29 4.99
CA THR A 50 -1.24 4.51 6.34
C THR A 50 -1.56 5.97 6.60
N VAL A 51 -0.67 6.90 6.23
CA VAL A 51 -0.90 8.34 6.40
C VAL A 51 -2.12 8.78 5.57
N VAL A 52 -2.22 8.35 4.32
CA VAL A 52 -3.38 8.64 3.46
C VAL A 52 -4.67 8.10 4.09
N PHE A 53 -4.65 6.87 4.62
CA PHE A 53 -5.82 6.29 5.29
C PHE A 53 -6.26 7.12 6.51
N ILE A 54 -5.31 7.56 7.35
CA ILE A 54 -5.60 8.43 8.49
C ILE A 54 -6.23 9.76 8.04
N LEU A 55 -5.69 10.38 6.99
CA LEU A 55 -6.24 11.64 6.45
C LEU A 55 -7.67 11.46 5.90
N ILE A 56 -7.95 10.31 5.27
CA ILE A 56 -9.30 9.97 4.80
C ILE A 56 -10.24 9.87 6.01
N LEU A 57 -9.88 9.10 7.04
CA LEU A 57 -10.71 8.96 8.24
C LEU A 57 -10.92 10.32 8.93
N TRP A 58 -9.86 11.11 9.08
CA TRP A 58 -9.94 12.44 9.67
C TRP A 58 -10.87 13.36 8.88
N THR A 59 -10.78 13.36 7.55
CA THR A 59 -11.66 14.15 6.68
C THR A 59 -13.10 13.71 6.82
N VAL A 60 -13.37 12.39 6.79
CA VAL A 60 -14.72 11.84 6.97
C VAL A 60 -15.29 12.25 8.32
N VAL A 61 -14.52 12.08 9.41
CA VAL A 61 -14.95 12.50 10.75
C VAL A 61 -15.23 13.99 10.78
N SER A 62 -14.34 14.82 10.26
CA SER A 62 -14.50 16.28 10.25
C SER A 62 -15.73 16.74 9.46
N LEU A 63 -16.02 16.08 8.33
CA LEU A 63 -17.22 16.35 7.54
C LEU A 63 -18.49 15.92 8.29
N VAL A 64 -18.47 14.75 8.92
CA VAL A 64 -19.62 14.22 9.64
C VAL A 64 -19.90 15.03 10.90
N THR A 65 -18.88 15.41 11.70
CA THR A 65 -19.07 16.23 12.89
C THR A 65 -19.47 17.65 12.53
N GLY A 66 -18.83 18.25 11.52
CA GLY A 66 -19.21 19.56 11.00
C GLY A 66 -20.64 19.60 10.45
N ALA A 67 -21.09 18.54 9.76
CA ALA A 67 -22.47 18.41 9.30
C ALA A 67 -23.46 18.11 10.44
N ALA A 68 -23.01 17.41 11.50
CA ALA A 68 -23.82 17.09 12.68
C ALA A 68 -23.95 18.27 13.66
N GLY A 69 -23.17 19.34 13.48
CA GLY A 69 -23.24 20.56 14.31
C GLY A 69 -22.71 20.38 15.73
N VAL A 70 -21.87 19.37 15.98
CA VAL A 70 -21.17 19.10 17.25
C VAL A 70 -19.68 19.35 17.14
#